data_AF-A0A2A3JUB9-F1
#
_entry.id   AF-A0A2A3JUB9-F1
#
_cell.length_a   1.000
_cell.length_b   1.000
_cell.length_c   1.000
_cell.angle_alpha   90.00
_cell.angle_beta   90.00
_cell.angle_gamma   90.00
#
_symmetry.space_group_name_H-M   'P 1'
#
loop_
_entity.id
_entity.type
_entity.pdbx_description
1 polymer ?
#
loop_
_entity_poly.entity_id
_entity_poly.type
_entity_poly.pdbx_seq_one_letter_code
_entity_poly.pdbx_strand_id
1 'polypeptide(L)'
;MPQDTVTAAVPLVEVRRGPLTESLHLGHAVICDTSGGIVEAWGDPRAVVYPRSSSKMIQALPLVASGAAEAWHLTPPQLALACASHQG
;
A
#
# COMPACT_ATOMS: atom_id res chain seq x y z
N MET A 1 7.21 27.55 -7.25
CA MET A 1 6.13 26.80 -6.59
C MET A 1 5.36 26.05 -7.65
N PRO A 2 5.29 24.72 -7.66
CA PRO A 2 4.34 24.04 -8.52
C PRO A 2 2.93 24.17 -7.92
N GLN A 3 1.96 24.21 -8.82
CA GLN A 3 0.64 24.79 -8.65
C GLN A 3 -0.31 23.92 -7.81
N ASP A 4 -1.21 24.57 -7.09
CA ASP A 4 -2.34 23.99 -6.37
C ASP A 4 -3.24 23.24 -7.37
N THR A 5 -2.92 21.97 -7.60
CA THR A 5 -3.77 21.07 -8.36
C THR A 5 -4.65 20.42 -7.31
N VAL A 6 -5.96 20.65 -7.35
CA VAL A 6 -6.90 19.82 -6.63
C VAL A 6 -6.58 18.39 -7.06
N THR A 7 -6.05 17.59 -6.13
CA THR A 7 -5.66 16.21 -6.40
C THR A 7 -6.89 15.49 -6.95
N ALA A 8 -6.75 14.62 -7.95
CA ALA A 8 -7.85 13.75 -8.40
C ALA A 8 -8.31 12.73 -7.32
N ALA A 9 -7.87 12.88 -6.07
CA ALA A 9 -8.24 12.06 -4.95
C ALA A 9 -9.70 12.33 -4.61
N VAL A 10 -10.45 11.25 -4.40
CA VAL A 10 -11.87 11.30 -4.09
C VAL A 10 -12.11 10.97 -2.62
N PRO A 11 -13.24 11.38 -2.02
CA PRO A 11 -13.58 10.97 -0.66
C PRO A 11 -13.67 9.45 -0.54
N LEU A 12 -12.86 8.87 0.34
CA LEU A 12 -12.87 7.42 0.62
C LEU A 12 -13.40 7.09 2.01
N VAL A 13 -13.10 7.94 3.00
CA VAL A 13 -13.52 7.72 4.38
C VAL A 13 -14.02 9.01 5.01
N GLU A 14 -15.24 8.96 5.53
CA GLU A 14 -15.81 10.00 6.38
C GLU A 14 -15.81 9.55 7.84
N VAL A 15 -15.17 10.32 8.72
CA VAL A 15 -15.22 10.13 10.16
C VAL A 15 -16.21 11.14 10.74
N ARG A 16 -17.21 10.67 11.49
CA ARG A 16 -18.31 11.50 12.01
C ARG A 16 -18.28 11.57 13.53
N ARG A 17 -18.59 12.74 14.08
CA ARG A 17 -18.86 12.98 15.50
C ARG A 17 -20.32 13.39 15.66
N GLY A 18 -21.18 12.40 15.90
CA GLY A 18 -22.63 12.60 15.86
C GLY A 18 -23.09 12.96 14.44
N PRO A 19 -23.88 14.03 14.25
CA PRO A 19 -24.34 14.42 12.91
C PRO A 19 -23.24 15.09 12.06
N LEU A 20 -22.16 15.58 12.68
CA LEU A 20 -21.11 16.36 12.03
C LEU A 20 -20.03 15.46 11.42
N THR A 21 -19.64 15.77 10.18
CA THR A 21 -18.41 15.25 9.57
C THR A 21 -17.20 15.87 10.26
N GLU A 22 -16.46 15.07 11.01
CA GLU A 22 -15.27 15.52 11.73
C GLU A 22 -14.01 15.49 10.85
N SER A 23 -13.90 14.48 9.98
CA SER A 23 -12.78 14.35 9.05
C SER A 23 -13.18 13.65 7.76
N LEU A 24 -12.62 14.09 6.65
CA LEU A 24 -12.79 13.49 5.33
C LEU A 24 -11.42 13.11 4.77
N HIS A 25 -11.19 11.83 4.56
CA HIS A 25 -9.95 11.32 3.99
C HIS A 25 -10.14 11.12 2.49
N LEU A 26 -9.39 11.88 1.70
CA LEU A 26 -9.33 11.74 0.26
C LEU A 26 -8.24 10.74 -0.13
N GLY A 27 -8.47 9.96 -1.17
CA GLY A 27 -7.45 9.06 -1.69
C GLY A 27 -7.73 8.54 -3.09
N HIS A 28 -6.88 7.61 -3.48
CA HIS A 28 -7.00 6.84 -4.72
C HIS A 28 -7.07 5.36 -4.35
N ALA A 29 -7.92 4.60 -5.01
CA ALA A 29 -8.05 3.16 -4.79
C ALA A 29 -8.24 2.45 -6.13
N VAL A 30 -7.70 1.24 -6.24
CA VAL A 30 -7.78 0.41 -7.44
C VAL A 30 -8.00 -1.04 -7.04
N ILE A 31 -8.88 -1.73 -7.77
CA ILE A 31 -9.05 -3.18 -7.73
C ILE A 31 -8.46 -3.72 -9.02
N CYS A 32 -7.54 -4.68 -8.89
CA CYS A 32 -6.97 -5.38 -10.04
C CYS A 32 -7.33 -6.87 -10.01
N ASP A 33 -7.50 -7.46 -11.18
CA ASP A 33 -7.63 -8.90 -11.33
C ASP A 33 -6.26 -9.61 -11.31
N THR A 34 -6.27 -10.93 -11.46
CA THR A 34 -5.04 -11.76 -11.46
C THR A 34 -4.15 -11.54 -12.68
N SER A 35 -4.65 -10.94 -13.77
CA SER A 35 -3.84 -10.54 -14.92
C SER A 35 -3.12 -9.21 -14.70
N GLY A 36 -3.48 -8.49 -13.63
CA GLY A 36 -3.02 -7.13 -13.36
C GLY A 36 -3.87 -6.05 -14.03
N GLY A 37 -4.97 -6.42 -14.67
CA GLY A 37 -5.93 -5.48 -15.26
C GLY A 37 -6.75 -4.78 -14.18
N ILE A 38 -7.06 -3.49 -14.40
CA ILE A 38 -7.92 -2.72 -13.49
C ILE A 38 -9.37 -3.15 -13.72
N VAL A 39 -10.01 -3.63 -12.65
CA VAL A 39 -11.45 -3.96 -12.61
C VAL A 39 -12.25 -2.71 -12.23
N GLU A 40 -11.77 -1.95 -11.25
CA GLU A 40 -12.43 -0.74 -10.76
C GLU A 40 -11.41 0.23 -10.16
N ALA A 41 -11.68 1.53 -10.23
CA ALA A 41 -10.83 2.57 -9.68
C ALA A 41 -11.62 3.77 -9.14
N TRP A 42 -11.10 4.37 -8.07
CA TRP A 42 -11.56 5.61 -7.48
C TRP A 42 -10.41 6.62 -7.46
N GLY A 43 -10.65 7.81 -8.01
CA GLY A 43 -9.61 8.83 -8.23
C GLY A 43 -8.71 8.50 -9.43
N ASP A 44 -7.42 8.87 -9.36
CA ASP A 44 -6.44 8.58 -10.42
C ASP A 44 -5.66 7.27 -10.14
N PRO A 45 -5.91 6.18 -10.90
CA PRO A 45 -5.19 4.91 -10.75
C PRO A 45 -3.72 4.98 -11.22
N ARG A 46 -3.30 6.10 -11.81
CA ARG A 46 -1.92 6.37 -12.24
C ARG A 46 -1.18 7.29 -11.29
N ALA A 47 -1.81 7.72 -10.20
CA ALA A 47 -1.19 8.57 -9.20
C ALA A 47 0.06 7.89 -8.61
N VAL A 48 1.18 8.62 -8.63
CA VAL A 48 2.42 8.17 -8.02
C VAL A 48 2.40 8.53 -6.53
N VAL A 49 2.41 7.50 -5.67
CA VAL A 49 2.42 7.67 -4.22
C VAL A 49 3.60 6.93 -3.61
N TYR A 50 4.08 7.39 -2.46
CA TYR A 50 5.07 6.63 -1.70
C TYR A 50 4.39 5.40 -1.10
N PRO A 51 4.86 4.17 -1.40
CA PRO A 51 4.22 2.96 -0.90
C PRO A 51 4.44 2.74 0.61
N ARG A 52 5.40 3.46 1.21
CA ARG A 52 5.69 3.39 2.66
C ARG A 52 5.91 1.92 3.06
N SER A 53 5.39 1.51 4.22
CA SER A 53 5.52 0.16 4.75
C SER A 53 4.84 -0.94 3.90
N SER A 54 4.01 -0.63 2.90
CA SER A 54 3.39 -1.67 2.06
C SER A 54 4.40 -2.34 1.11
N SER A 55 5.56 -1.73 0.88
CA SER A 55 6.64 -2.29 0.06
C SER A 55 7.47 -3.36 0.75
N LYS A 56 7.18 -3.76 1.99
CA LYS A 56 8.02 -4.73 2.72
C LYS A 56 8.17 -6.07 2.02
N MET A 57 7.12 -6.54 1.33
CA MET A 57 7.22 -7.73 0.48
C MET A 57 8.30 -7.57 -0.60
N ILE A 58 8.39 -6.40 -1.23
CA ILE A 58 9.43 -6.08 -2.22
C ILE A 58 10.80 -5.97 -1.53
N GLN A 59 10.86 -5.36 -0.33
CA GLN A 59 12.10 -5.26 0.46
C GLN A 59 12.62 -6.61 0.96
N ALA A 60 11.76 -7.62 1.11
CA ALA A 60 12.13 -8.98 1.49
C ALA A 60 12.63 -9.81 0.29
N LEU A 61 12.37 -9.41 -0.95
CA LEU A 61 12.82 -10.14 -2.14
C LEU A 61 14.34 -10.38 -2.17
N PRO A 62 15.22 -9.41 -1.85
CA PRO A 62 16.66 -9.64 -1.83
C PRO A 62 17.10 -10.75 -0.86
N LEU A 63 16.41 -10.92 0.28
CA LEU A 63 16.69 -12.00 1.24
C LEU A 63 16.49 -13.38 0.61
N VAL A 64 15.46 -13.54 -0.22
CA VAL A 64 15.17 -14.78 -0.94
C VAL A 64 16.03 -14.92 -2.19
N ALA A 65 16.07 -13.88 -3.03
CA ALA A 65 16.74 -13.89 -4.34
C ALA A 65 18.27 -14.03 -4.24
N SER A 66 18.87 -13.62 -3.13
CA SER A 66 20.30 -13.81 -2.87
C SER A 66 20.67 -15.23 -2.40
N GLY A 67 19.68 -16.07 -2.09
CA GLY A 67 19.89 -17.39 -1.46
C GLY A 67 20.13 -17.32 0.05
N ALA A 68 20.16 -16.13 0.65
CA ALA A 68 20.36 -15.98 2.09
C ALA A 68 19.27 -16.70 2.91
N ALA A 69 18.01 -16.61 2.51
CA ALA A 69 16.92 -17.33 3.18
C ALA A 69 17.17 -18.85 3.27
N GLU A 70 17.67 -19.45 2.19
CA GLU A 70 17.99 -20.88 2.13
C GLU A 70 19.24 -21.21 2.95
N ALA A 71 20.31 -20.42 2.80
CA ALA A 71 21.57 -20.60 3.52
C ALA A 71 21.40 -20.54 5.05
N TRP A 72 20.40 -19.79 5.53
CA TRP A 72 20.06 -19.65 6.95
C TRP A 72 18.84 -20.49 7.38
N HIS A 73 18.34 -21.37 6.50
CA HIS A 73 17.20 -22.26 6.76
C HIS A 73 15.97 -21.52 7.31
N LEU A 74 15.66 -20.35 6.76
CA LEU A 74 14.51 -19.56 7.22
C LEU A 74 13.20 -20.29 6.94
N THR A 75 12.38 -20.39 7.98
CA THR A 75 11.07 -21.03 7.94
C THR A 75 10.00 -20.07 7.41
N PRO A 76 8.82 -20.58 6.96
CA PRO A 76 7.73 -19.72 6.51
C PRO A 76 7.31 -18.63 7.52
N PRO A 77 7.24 -18.87 8.85
CA PRO A 77 6.99 -17.81 9.82
C PRO A 77 8.05 -16.69 9.83
N GLN A 78 9.32 -17.03 9.64
CA GLN A 78 10.41 -16.04 9.58
C GLN A 78 10.38 -15.23 8.29
N LEU A 79 10.03 -15.86 7.16
CA LEU A 79 9.81 -15.16 5.89
C LEU A 79 8.58 -14.25 5.95
N ALA A 80 7.50 -14.71 6.58
CA ALA A 80 6.32 -13.89 6.82
C ALA A 80 6.67 -12.65 7.66
N LEU A 81 7.51 -12.80 8.69
CA LEU A 81 8.01 -11.69 9.49
C LEU A 81 8.83 -10.69 8.66
N ALA A 82 9.70 -11.16 7.77
CA ALA A 82 10.47 -10.30 6.86
C ALA A 82 9.56 -9.46 5.93
N CYS A 83 8.39 -9.99 5.58
CA CYS A 83 7.37 -9.30 4.77
C CYS A 83 6.41 -8.42 5.59
N ALA A 84 6.38 -8.56 6.92
CA ALA A 84 5.36 -7.96 7.77
C ALA A 84 5.72 -6.54 8.25
N SER A 85 4.69 -5.70 8.44
CA SER A 85 4.83 -4.46 9.20
C SER A 85 4.73 -4.74 10.70
N HIS A 86 5.82 -5.14 11.34
CA HIS A 86 5.85 -5.22 12.79
C HIS A 86 6.15 -3.85 13.39
N GLN A 87 5.48 -3.51 14.50
CA GLN A 87 6.05 -2.60 15.49
C GLN A 87 6.96 -3.46 16.37
N GLY A 88 8.23 -3.11 16.48
CA GLY A 88 9.20 -3.85 17.31
C GLY A 88 8.81 -3.84 18.79
#